data_AF-A0A7C6MMF2-F1
#
_entry.id   AF-A0A7C6MMF2-F1
#
_cell.length_a   1.000
_cell.length_b   1.000
_cell.length_c   1.000
_cell.angle_alpha   90.00
_cell.angle_beta   90.00
_cell.angle_gamma   90.00
#
_symmetry.space_group_name_H-M   'P 1'
#
loop_
_entity.id
_entity.type
_entity.pdbx_description
1 polymer ?
#
loop_
_entity_poly.entity_id
_entity_poly.type
_entity_poly.pdbx_seq_one_letter_code
_entity_poly.pdbx_strand_id
1 'polypeptide(L)'
;MIKRIITIIMFILVINILISFREENNVKPVFLENSVNYDSEYKIYNLNVADAYVTTKTLNNYFYESNIKVLGIYPKLNYLYEKKLFNKSNYYAFKKNTIAINTFEFETQFKKILKNYGLNGEVEKIDLYGVTIGKIKIYASNKDVKKLIRDHPKFKIK
;
A
#
# COMPACT_ATOMS: atom_id res chain seq x y z
N MET A 1 32.24 50.37 9.97
CA MET A 1 32.55 48.92 10.13
C MET A 1 31.30 48.05 10.21
N ILE A 2 30.29 48.44 11.01
CA ILE A 2 29.01 47.70 11.17
C ILE A 2 28.33 47.34 9.82
N LYS A 3 28.27 48.28 8.87
CA LYS A 3 27.68 48.02 7.54
C LYS A 3 28.37 46.86 6.80
N ARG A 4 29.70 46.73 6.90
CA ARG A 4 30.46 45.62 6.27
C ARG A 4 30.18 44.28 6.94
N ILE A 5 30.00 44.28 8.27
CA ILE A 5 29.65 43.09 9.04
C ILE A 5 28.25 42.58 8.65
N ILE A 6 27.28 43.50 8.52
CA ILE A 6 25.91 43.17 8.09
C ILE A 6 25.90 42.55 6.68
N THR A 7 26.69 43.09 5.75
CA THR A 7 26.81 42.54 4.39
C THR A 7 27.37 41.12 4.39
N ILE A 8 28.36 40.83 5.24
CA ILE A 8 28.95 39.49 5.37
C ILE A 8 27.92 38.50 5.94
N ILE A 9 27.17 38.89 6.96
CA ILE A 9 26.14 38.03 7.57
C ILE A 9 25.01 37.72 6.57
N MET A 10 24.57 38.72 5.81
CA MET A 10 23.60 38.52 4.73
C MET A 10 24.10 37.53 3.67
N PHE A 11 25.38 37.63 3.30
CA PHE A 11 25.98 36.73 2.32
C PHE A 11 26.04 35.27 2.83
N ILE A 12 26.39 35.08 4.11
CA ILE A 12 26.38 33.77 4.76
C ILE A 12 24.97 33.15 4.79
N LEU A 13 23.94 33.96 5.06
CA LEU A 13 22.55 33.51 5.06
C LEU A 13 22.08 33.06 3.67
N VAL A 14 22.39 33.84 2.63
CA VAL A 14 22.04 33.49 1.24
C VAL A 14 22.71 32.19 0.79
N ILE A 15 23.99 31.98 1.16
CA ILE A 15 24.70 30.73 0.86
C ILE A 15 24.03 29.53 1.56
N ASN A 16 23.65 29.65 2.83
CA ASN A 16 23.01 28.55 3.56
C ASN A 16 21.63 28.18 2.97
N ILE A 17 20.86 29.17 2.51
CA ILE A 17 19.59 28.94 1.81
C ILE A 17 19.83 28.18 0.49
N LEU A 18 20.83 28.58 -0.29
CA LEU A 18 21.19 27.91 -1.55
C LEU A 18 21.67 26.47 -1.33
N ILE A 19 22.40 26.18 -0.25
CA ILE A 19 22.82 24.82 0.11
C ILE A 19 21.61 23.95 0.48
N SER A 20 20.66 24.48 1.26
CA SER A 20 19.44 23.73 1.63
C SER A 20 18.58 23.35 0.42
N PHE A 21 18.41 24.27 -0.55
CA PHE A 21 17.72 23.96 -1.81
C PHE A 21 18.46 22.93 -2.68
N ARG A 22 19.78 22.77 -2.51
CA ARG A 22 20.55 21.76 -3.23
C ARG A 22 20.40 20.37 -2.62
N GLU A 23 20.20 20.26 -1.30
CA GLU A 23 19.92 18.97 -0.64
C GLU A 23 18.51 18.47 -0.98
N GLU A 24 17.52 19.36 -1.07
CA GLU A 24 16.14 18.99 -1.43
C GLU A 24 16.03 18.42 -2.87
N ASN A 25 16.92 18.85 -3.78
CA ASN A 25 17.01 18.34 -5.15
C ASN A 25 17.91 17.11 -5.33
N ASN A 26 18.60 16.65 -4.28
CA ASN A 26 19.44 15.44 -4.31
C ASN A 26 18.83 14.24 -3.59
N VAL A 27 17.55 14.31 -3.22
CA VAL A 27 16.77 13.10 -2.93
C VAL A 27 16.39 12.45 -4.26
N LYS A 28 17.39 11.88 -4.95
CA LYS A 28 17.13 10.99 -6.08
C LYS A 28 16.41 9.75 -5.54
N PRO A 29 15.24 9.34 -6.08
CA PRO A 29 14.77 7.99 -5.87
C PRO A 29 15.86 7.03 -6.38
N VAL A 30 16.27 6.06 -5.56
CA VAL A 30 17.40 5.13 -5.79
C VAL A 30 17.14 4.12 -6.92
N PHE A 31 16.24 4.41 -7.86
CA PHE A 31 15.96 3.52 -8.98
C PHE A 31 15.64 4.34 -10.23
N LEU A 32 16.66 4.56 -11.06
CA LEU A 32 16.46 4.86 -12.48
C LEU A 32 17.37 3.94 -13.31
N GLU A 33 16.68 3.03 -13.99
CA GLU A 33 16.87 2.64 -15.38
C GLU A 33 18.32 2.57 -15.87
N ASN A 34 18.84 1.34 -15.94
CA ASN A 34 19.67 0.93 -17.05
C ASN A 34 19.46 -0.57 -17.30
N SER A 35 18.74 -0.86 -18.39
CA SER A 35 18.77 -2.08 -19.20
C SER A 35 19.56 -3.28 -18.66
N VAL A 36 18.94 -4.11 -17.82
CA VAL A 36 19.41 -5.47 -17.51
C VAL A 36 18.17 -6.38 -17.41
N ASN A 37 18.12 -7.43 -18.23
CA ASN A 37 17.13 -8.54 -18.26
C ASN A 37 15.96 -8.47 -17.24
N TYR A 38 14.83 -7.89 -17.67
CA TYR A 38 13.67 -7.48 -16.87
C TYR A 38 12.78 -8.58 -16.24
N ASP A 39 13.15 -9.87 -16.32
CA ASP A 39 12.31 -10.95 -15.76
C ASP A 39 12.63 -11.29 -14.29
N SER A 40 13.77 -10.81 -13.75
CA SER A 40 14.18 -11.04 -12.36
C SER A 40 14.00 -9.85 -11.41
N GLU A 41 13.69 -8.66 -11.91
CA GLU A 41 13.52 -7.50 -11.02
C GLU A 41 12.19 -7.57 -10.26
N TYR A 42 12.31 -7.57 -8.93
CA TYR A 42 11.15 -7.42 -8.07
C TYR A 42 10.64 -5.98 -8.13
N LYS A 43 9.34 -5.84 -8.33
CA LYS A 43 8.66 -4.55 -8.41
C LYS A 43 7.34 -4.59 -7.65
N ILE A 44 6.81 -3.39 -7.40
CA ILE A 44 5.51 -3.23 -6.76
C ILE A 44 4.42 -3.35 -7.82
N TYR A 45 3.43 -4.20 -7.57
CA TYR A 45 2.22 -4.34 -8.39
C TYR A 45 0.98 -4.05 -7.58
N ASN A 46 -0.04 -3.50 -8.26
CA ASN A 46 -1.39 -3.43 -7.75
C ASN A 46 -2.25 -4.45 -8.50
N LEU A 47 -2.66 -5.50 -7.79
CA LEU A 47 -3.55 -6.52 -8.32
C LEU A 47 -4.99 -6.13 -8.03
N ASN A 48 -5.82 -5.98 -9.06
CA ASN A 48 -7.26 -5.95 -8.89
C ASN A 48 -7.79 -7.36 -8.60
N VAL A 49 -8.77 -7.43 -7.72
CA VAL A 49 -9.46 -8.67 -7.37
C VAL A 49 -10.88 -8.58 -7.88
N ALA A 50 -11.21 -9.42 -8.87
CA ALA A 50 -12.56 -9.44 -9.46
C ALA A 50 -13.54 -10.29 -8.63
N ASP A 51 -13.02 -11.23 -7.86
CA ASP A 51 -13.77 -12.27 -7.16
C ASP A 51 -14.18 -11.84 -5.74
N ALA A 52 -15.46 -12.00 -5.40
CA ALA A 52 -16.01 -11.69 -4.09
C ALA A 52 -15.52 -12.65 -2.99
N TYR A 53 -15.02 -13.84 -3.35
CA TYR A 53 -14.54 -14.84 -2.40
C TYR A 53 -13.09 -14.62 -1.95
N VAL A 54 -12.40 -13.61 -2.48
CA VAL A 54 -11.09 -13.20 -1.94
C VAL A 54 -11.31 -12.23 -0.80
N THR A 55 -11.33 -12.80 0.40
CA THR A 55 -11.48 -12.07 1.66
C THR A 55 -10.22 -12.17 2.51
N THR A 56 -10.15 -11.37 3.56
CA THR A 56 -9.14 -11.45 4.62
C THR A 56 -8.96 -12.87 5.19
N LYS A 57 -10.01 -13.69 5.25
CA LYS A 57 -9.95 -15.09 5.71
C LYS A 57 -9.29 -16.04 4.71
N THR A 58 -9.42 -15.74 3.41
CA THR A 58 -8.90 -16.61 2.34
C THR A 58 -7.56 -16.14 1.78
N LEU A 59 -7.16 -14.89 2.08
CA LEU A 59 -6.01 -14.23 1.46
C LEU A 59 -4.72 -15.05 1.59
N ASN A 60 -4.49 -15.65 2.76
CA ASN A 60 -3.29 -16.44 3.02
C ASN A 60 -3.13 -17.61 2.01
N ASN A 61 -4.24 -18.21 1.56
CA ASN A 61 -4.23 -19.38 0.68
C ASN A 61 -3.60 -19.11 -0.69
N TYR A 62 -3.55 -17.85 -1.13
CA TYR A 62 -3.00 -17.47 -2.43
C TYR A 62 -1.50 -17.12 -2.37
N PHE A 63 -0.97 -16.87 -1.18
CA PHE A 63 0.37 -16.30 -1.00
C PHE A 63 1.26 -17.09 -0.05
N TYR A 64 0.74 -18.09 0.68
CA TYR A 64 1.44 -18.84 1.73
C TYR A 64 2.79 -19.43 1.28
N GLU A 65 2.86 -19.98 0.07
CA GLU A 65 4.09 -20.59 -0.49
C GLU A 65 4.71 -19.76 -1.63
N SER A 66 4.27 -18.51 -1.77
CA SER A 66 4.74 -17.65 -2.85
C SER A 66 5.94 -16.82 -2.41
N ASN A 67 6.85 -16.52 -3.34
CA ASN A 67 7.88 -15.50 -3.13
C ASN A 67 7.32 -14.06 -3.17
N ILE A 68 5.99 -13.92 -3.18
CA ILE A 68 5.30 -12.65 -3.30
C ILE A 68 5.09 -12.06 -1.90
N LYS A 69 5.63 -10.88 -1.67
CA LYS A 69 5.38 -10.14 -0.43
C LYS A 69 4.15 -9.27 -0.57
N VAL A 70 3.11 -9.54 0.22
CA VAL A 70 1.93 -8.66 0.31
C VAL A 70 2.28 -7.42 1.13
N LEU A 71 2.18 -6.24 0.51
CA LEU A 71 2.48 -4.95 1.13
C LEU A 71 1.24 -4.29 1.74
N GLY A 72 0.05 -4.63 1.27
CA GLY A 72 -1.19 -4.08 1.79
C GLY A 72 -2.41 -4.44 0.95
N ILE A 73 -3.58 -4.09 1.45
CA ILE A 73 -4.87 -4.41 0.84
C ILE A 73 -5.79 -3.20 0.81
N TYR A 74 -6.64 -3.17 -0.20
CA TYR A 74 -7.73 -2.21 -0.37
C TYR A 74 -9.04 -2.99 -0.24
N PRO A 75 -9.87 -2.74 0.79
CA PRO A 75 -11.16 -3.41 0.90
C PRO A 75 -12.09 -2.99 -0.23
N LYS A 76 -12.99 -3.89 -0.60
CA LYS A 76 -14.13 -3.57 -1.45
C LYS A 76 -15.21 -2.97 -0.55
N LEU A 77 -15.42 -1.67 -0.65
CA LEU A 77 -16.46 -0.96 0.11
C LEU A 77 -17.81 -1.09 -0.60
N ASN A 78 -18.90 -1.17 0.18
CA ASN A 78 -20.25 -1.08 -0.38
C ASN A 78 -20.54 0.36 -0.82
N TYR A 79 -21.12 0.52 -1.99
CA TYR A 79 -21.46 1.82 -2.58
C TYR A 79 -22.29 2.72 -1.63
N LEU A 80 -23.13 2.12 -0.77
CA LEU A 80 -24.00 2.84 0.17
C LEU A 80 -23.21 3.67 1.20
N TYR A 81 -22.02 3.22 1.57
CA TYR A 81 -21.20 3.85 2.60
C TYR A 81 -19.75 4.10 2.17
N GLU A 82 -19.39 3.79 0.92
CA GLU A 82 -18.06 3.99 0.36
C GLU A 82 -17.55 5.42 0.59
N LYS A 83 -18.35 6.43 0.20
CA LYS A 83 -17.98 7.84 0.38
C LYS A 83 -17.71 8.21 1.85
N LYS A 84 -18.41 7.59 2.79
CA LYS A 84 -18.25 7.85 4.24
C LYS A 84 -16.99 7.21 4.79
N LEU A 85 -16.59 6.06 4.26
CA LEU A 85 -15.49 5.24 4.78
C LEU A 85 -14.19 5.36 3.97
N PHE A 86 -14.23 5.95 2.77
CA PHE A 86 -13.11 6.00 1.83
C PHE A 86 -11.83 6.53 2.51
N ASN A 87 -11.90 7.69 3.17
CA ASN A 87 -10.72 8.29 3.81
C ASN A 87 -10.20 7.51 5.03
N LYS A 88 -11.00 6.61 5.61
CA LYS A 88 -10.66 5.89 6.85
C LYS A 88 -10.23 4.45 6.61
N SER A 89 -10.50 3.90 5.43
CA SER A 89 -10.33 2.46 5.19
C SER A 89 -9.96 2.11 3.76
N ASN A 90 -9.61 3.07 2.91
CA ASN A 90 -9.26 2.80 1.51
C ASN A 90 -8.03 1.89 1.36
N TYR A 91 -7.05 1.96 2.26
CA TYR A 91 -5.84 1.15 2.20
C TYR A 91 -5.32 0.80 3.59
N TYR A 92 -4.98 -0.48 3.78
CA TYR A 92 -4.28 -0.96 4.96
C TYR A 92 -2.90 -1.49 4.55
N ALA A 93 -1.84 -0.84 5.03
CA ALA A 93 -0.46 -1.27 4.85
C ALA A 93 -0.13 -2.40 5.83
N PHE A 94 0.45 -3.49 5.33
CA PHE A 94 0.89 -4.59 6.16
C PHE A 94 2.13 -4.18 6.95
N LYS A 95 2.07 -4.36 8.26
CA LYS A 95 3.12 -4.00 9.23
C LYS A 95 3.92 -5.22 9.69
N LYS A 96 3.35 -6.42 9.55
CA LYS A 96 3.95 -7.69 9.99
C LYS A 96 4.30 -8.55 8.77
N ASN A 97 5.17 -9.53 8.94
CA ASN A 97 5.53 -10.46 7.86
C ASN A 97 4.43 -11.49 7.58
N THR A 98 3.57 -11.77 8.57
CA THR A 98 2.52 -12.78 8.46
C THR A 98 1.22 -12.18 7.94
N ILE A 99 0.70 -12.70 6.81
CA ILE A 99 -0.57 -12.25 6.23
C ILE A 99 -1.69 -12.36 7.26
N ALA A 100 -1.81 -13.50 7.96
CA ALA A 100 -2.85 -13.76 8.95
C ALA A 100 -2.93 -12.70 10.07
N ILE A 101 -1.78 -12.23 10.57
CA ILE A 101 -1.73 -11.20 11.63
C ILE A 101 -2.23 -9.86 11.07
N ASN A 102 -1.73 -9.47 9.90
CA ASN A 102 -2.14 -8.22 9.25
C ASN A 102 -3.63 -8.21 8.91
N THR A 103 -4.17 -9.32 8.40
CA THR A 103 -5.59 -9.43 8.08
C THR A 103 -6.47 -9.37 9.32
N PHE A 104 -6.05 -9.98 10.43
CA PHE A 104 -6.76 -9.90 11.71
C PHE A 104 -6.78 -8.47 12.29
N GLU A 105 -5.63 -7.79 12.28
CA GLU A 105 -5.53 -6.39 12.71
C GLU A 105 -6.42 -5.48 11.84
N PHE A 106 -6.37 -5.68 10.52
CA PHE A 106 -7.20 -4.95 9.58
C PHE A 106 -8.69 -5.18 9.84
N GLU A 107 -9.15 -6.43 9.97
CA GLU A 107 -10.54 -6.75 10.28
C GLU A 107 -11.00 -6.08 11.59
N THR A 108 -10.15 -6.10 12.62
CA THR A 108 -10.46 -5.47 13.92
C THR A 108 -10.66 -3.96 13.78
N GLN A 109 -9.76 -3.28 13.06
CA GLN A 109 -9.87 -1.85 12.80
C GLN A 109 -11.09 -1.52 11.93
N PHE A 110 -11.32 -2.31 10.89
CA PHE A 110 -12.42 -2.11 9.96
C PHE A 110 -13.78 -2.30 10.65
N LYS A 111 -13.94 -3.34 11.49
CA LYS A 111 -15.14 -3.53 12.32
C LYS A 111 -15.37 -2.38 13.28
N LYS A 112 -14.32 -1.83 13.90
CA LYS A 112 -14.44 -0.64 14.77
C LYS A 112 -14.97 0.57 14.00
N ILE A 113 -14.45 0.79 12.79
CA ILE A 113 -14.95 1.85 11.90
C ILE A 113 -16.45 1.62 11.62
N LEU A 114 -16.85 0.42 11.19
CA LEU A 114 -18.25 0.13 10.88
C LEU A 114 -19.19 0.35 12.08
N LYS A 115 -18.80 -0.10 13.27
CA LYS A 115 -19.55 0.12 14.52
C LYS A 115 -19.75 1.61 14.79
N ASN A 116 -18.71 2.43 14.62
CA ASN A 116 -18.79 3.88 14.81
C ASN A 116 -19.76 4.59 13.85
N TYR A 117 -20.13 3.96 12.73
CA TYR A 117 -21.12 4.45 11.77
C TYR A 117 -22.48 3.74 11.89
N GLY A 118 -22.69 2.91 12.93
CA GLY A 118 -23.95 2.18 13.15
C GLY A 118 -24.18 1.00 12.20
N LEU A 119 -23.14 0.52 11.51
CA LEU A 119 -23.24 -0.54 10.49
C LEU A 119 -23.05 -1.94 11.10
N ASN A 120 -23.83 -2.29 12.13
CA ASN A 120 -23.68 -3.54 12.86
C ASN A 120 -23.93 -4.79 12.00
N GLY A 121 -24.87 -4.74 11.06
CA GLY A 121 -25.11 -5.88 10.14
C GLY A 121 -23.92 -6.17 9.20
N GLU A 122 -23.09 -5.17 8.89
CA GLU A 122 -21.85 -5.41 8.11
C GLU A 122 -20.75 -6.03 8.98
N VAL A 123 -20.72 -5.71 10.27
CA VAL A 123 -19.81 -6.33 11.23
C VAL A 123 -20.07 -7.83 11.33
N GLU A 124 -21.34 -8.23 11.46
CA GLU A 124 -21.75 -9.64 11.52
C GLU A 124 -21.33 -10.41 10.26
N LYS A 125 -21.49 -9.81 9.07
CA LYS A 125 -21.03 -10.41 7.81
C LYS A 125 -19.51 -10.60 7.80
N ILE A 126 -18.74 -9.65 8.31
CA ILE A 126 -17.28 -9.77 8.38
C ILE A 126 -16.87 -10.88 9.34
N ASP A 127 -17.56 -11.03 10.48
CA ASP A 127 -17.28 -12.11 11.41
C ASP A 127 -17.47 -13.50 10.76
N LEU A 128 -18.42 -13.63 9.82
CA LEU A 128 -18.65 -14.86 9.07
C LEU A 128 -17.70 -15.04 7.87
N TYR A 129 -17.54 -14.02 7.03
CA TYR A 129 -16.90 -14.17 5.70
C TYR A 129 -15.55 -13.45 5.57
N GLY A 130 -15.21 -12.58 6.50
CA GLY A 130 -14.09 -11.66 6.39
C GLY A 130 -14.42 -10.42 5.56
N VAL A 131 -13.47 -9.50 5.47
CA VAL A 131 -13.59 -8.30 4.61
C VAL A 131 -13.22 -8.68 3.18
N THR A 132 -14.11 -8.38 2.23
CA THR A 132 -13.84 -8.59 0.79
C THR A 132 -12.73 -7.65 0.32
N ILE A 133 -11.79 -8.17 -0.46
CA ILE A 133 -10.65 -7.41 -0.96
C ILE A 133 -10.92 -6.98 -2.40
N GLY A 134 -10.75 -5.69 -2.67
CA GLY A 134 -10.88 -5.13 -4.03
C GLY A 134 -9.54 -5.04 -4.77
N LYS A 135 -8.46 -4.72 -4.05
CA LYS A 135 -7.10 -4.69 -4.60
C LYS A 135 -6.06 -5.12 -3.58
N ILE A 136 -4.93 -5.62 -4.07
CA ILE A 136 -3.79 -6.04 -3.25
C ILE A 136 -2.54 -5.37 -3.80
N LYS A 137 -1.76 -4.73 -2.94
CA LYS A 137 -0.44 -4.20 -3.26
C LYS A 137 0.59 -5.26 -2.90
N ILE A 138 1.42 -5.67 -3.86
CA ILE A 138 2.43 -6.72 -3.67
C ILE A 138 3.80 -6.27 -4.15
N TYR A 139 4.85 -6.92 -3.65
CA TYR A 139 6.22 -6.83 -4.14
C TYR A 139 6.66 -8.22 -4.60
N ALA A 140 6.94 -8.37 -5.90
CA ALA A 140 7.16 -9.66 -6.53
C ALA A 140 7.98 -9.53 -7.83
N SER A 141 8.55 -10.63 -8.31
CA SER A 141 9.09 -10.70 -9.66
C SER A 141 7.96 -10.78 -10.71
N ASN A 142 8.23 -10.37 -11.96
CA ASN A 142 7.28 -10.52 -13.07
C ASN A 142 6.84 -11.98 -13.26
N LYS A 143 7.77 -12.92 -13.10
CA LYS A 143 7.53 -14.36 -13.19
C LYS A 143 6.52 -14.84 -12.14
N ASP A 144 6.70 -14.43 -10.88
CA ASP A 144 5.80 -14.82 -9.79
C ASP A 144 4.40 -14.23 -9.97
N VAL A 145 4.30 -12.98 -10.43
CA VAL A 145 3.00 -12.36 -10.72
C VAL A 145 2.29 -13.07 -11.88
N LYS A 146 2.99 -13.38 -12.97
CA LYS A 146 2.42 -14.14 -14.10
C LYS A 146 1.96 -15.53 -13.65
N LYS A 147 2.75 -16.22 -12.82
CA LYS A 147 2.39 -17.51 -12.22
C LYS A 147 1.11 -17.37 -11.38
N LEU A 148 1.05 -16.39 -10.47
CA LEU A 148 -0.12 -16.13 -9.64
C LEU A 148 -1.39 -15.91 -10.49
N ILE A 149 -1.32 -15.09 -11.54
CA ILE A 149 -2.48 -14.78 -12.39
C ILE A 149 -2.92 -16.00 -13.20
N ARG A 150 -1.96 -16.78 -13.72
CA ARG A 150 -2.27 -18.01 -14.44
C ARG A 150 -2.96 -19.04 -13.53
N ASP A 151 -2.42 -19.23 -12.33
CA ASP A 151 -2.91 -20.22 -11.37
C ASP A 151 -4.21 -19.72 -10.68
N HIS A 152 -4.41 -18.40 -10.60
CA HIS A 152 -5.56 -17.73 -9.99
C HIS A 152 -6.05 -16.53 -10.85
N PRO A 153 -6.85 -16.76 -11.92
CA PRO A 153 -7.25 -15.75 -12.90
C PRO A 153 -8.15 -14.63 -12.36
N LYS A 154 -8.57 -14.72 -11.09
CA LYS A 154 -9.28 -13.66 -10.37
C LYS A 154 -8.43 -12.44 -10.04
N PHE A 155 -7.10 -12.59 -10.05
CA PHE A 155 -6.16 -11.48 -9.92
C PHE A 155 -5.82 -10.93 -11.29
N LYS A 156 -5.82 -9.60 -11.43
CA LYS A 156 -5.47 -8.90 -12.68
C LYS A 156 -4.57 -7.71 -12.41
N ILE A 157 -3.54 -7.50 -13.23
CA ILE A 157 -2.74 -6.26 -13.21
C ILE A 157 -3.58 -5.16 -13.87
N LYS A 158 -3.56 -3.95 -13.28
CA LYS A 158 -4.14 -2.75 -13.91
C LYS A 158 -3.06 -1.93 -14.59
#